data_AF-A0A560FR96-F1
#
_entry.id   AF-A0A560FR96-F1
#
_cell.length_a   1.000
_cell.length_b   1.000
_cell.length_c   1.000
_cell.angle_alpha   90.00
_cell.angle_beta   90.00
_cell.angle_gamma   90.00
#
_symmetry.space_group_name_H-M   'P 1'
#
loop_
_entity.id
_entity.type
_entity.pdbx_description
1 polymer ?
#
loop_
_entity_poly.entity_id
_entity_poly.type
_entity_poly.pdbx_seq_one_letter_code
_entity_poly.pdbx_strand_id
1 'polypeptide(L)'
;MLGWFSDVRRQRRVAARAGAFLLAAGLPVALPAAGATVSRPEDMTVSGKLIATGGVTQVEGAAGGGLTPWAVIGGGGTREEMGATAFFTAVRTHDYGMNAYGALIGLWDRVELSVAQDRFDTQAIGGALGLGDGYAFTNTIAGVKVRVAGDAVYAQDSWLPQLALGAQYKSNDRGSLVKALGARSGDGVDLYASATKVLLAQSLLLSGTVRLTKANQTGLLGFGGADDDYHAELEGSAALLLDRNLVAGVEYRMKPNTLARANPGLAPEDDWYDAFIAWLPGKNLAFTLAYVNLGRVVTPTRQNAVYLSLQAGF
;
A
#
# COMPACT_ATOMS: atom_id res chain seq x y z
N MET A 1 6.27 8.19 45.59
CA MET A 1 6.97 6.92 45.85
C MET A 1 5.96 5.80 45.65
N LEU A 2 6.26 4.87 44.74
CA LEU A 2 5.49 3.68 44.32
C LEU A 2 4.15 3.89 43.56
N GLY A 3 4.16 3.55 42.26
CA GLY A 3 2.94 3.45 41.44
C GLY A 3 3.11 3.48 39.92
N TRP A 4 4.34 3.56 39.38
CA TRP A 4 4.57 3.91 37.96
C TRP A 4 5.49 2.92 37.21
N PHE A 5 5.32 1.61 37.44
CA PHE A 5 6.17 0.59 36.77
C PHE A 5 5.45 -0.73 36.38
N SER A 6 4.12 -0.77 36.36
CA SER A 6 3.39 -2.00 35.99
C SER A 6 2.94 -2.09 34.52
N ASP A 7 2.96 -1.01 33.74
CA ASP A 7 2.32 -1.02 32.41
C ASP A 7 3.24 -1.32 31.22
N VAL A 8 4.56 -1.32 31.42
CA VAL A 8 5.54 -1.53 30.33
C VAL A 8 5.71 -3.00 29.93
N ARG A 9 5.21 -3.96 30.73
CA ARG A 9 5.33 -5.40 30.42
C ARG A 9 4.10 -6.01 29.74
N ARG A 10 3.00 -5.28 29.59
CA ARG A 10 1.76 -5.81 28.99
C ARG A 10 1.69 -5.71 27.46
N GLN A 11 2.47 -4.81 26.85
CA GLN A 11 2.44 -4.60 25.40
C GLN A 11 3.34 -5.54 24.59
N ARG A 12 4.29 -6.25 25.22
CA ARG A 12 5.17 -7.23 24.52
C ARG A 12 4.53 -8.61 24.29
N ARG A 13 3.27 -8.84 24.68
CA ARG A 13 2.61 -10.16 24.59
C ARG A 13 1.51 -10.27 23.54
N VAL A 14 1.19 -9.19 22.80
CA VAL A 14 0.14 -9.23 21.76
C VAL A 14 0.70 -9.62 20.38
N ALA A 15 2.01 -9.46 20.14
CA ALA A 15 2.66 -9.87 18.88
C ALA A 15 2.94 -11.38 18.74
N ALA A 16 2.50 -12.23 19.69
CA ALA A 16 2.82 -13.66 19.71
C ALA A 16 1.58 -14.59 19.59
N ARG A 17 0.44 -14.09 19.12
CA ARG A 17 -0.80 -14.89 19.00
C ARG A 17 -1.50 -14.80 17.64
N ALA A 18 -0.72 -14.73 16.56
CA ALA A 18 -1.20 -14.92 15.19
C ALA A 18 -0.63 -16.19 14.52
N GLY A 19 -0.12 -17.14 15.30
CA GLY A 19 0.42 -18.39 14.80
C GLY A 19 -0.01 -19.56 15.67
N ALA A 20 -1.22 -20.07 15.47
CA ALA A 20 -1.65 -21.40 15.90
C ALA A 20 -3.08 -21.67 15.42
N PHE A 21 -3.23 -22.07 14.16
CA PHE A 21 -4.38 -22.86 13.75
C PHE A 21 -3.91 -24.01 12.86
N LEU A 22 -4.37 -25.20 13.22
CA LEU A 22 -4.28 -26.50 12.53
C LEU A 22 -3.08 -27.39 12.88
N LEU A 23 -3.17 -27.98 14.07
CA LEU A 23 -2.54 -29.27 14.38
C LEU A 23 -3.55 -30.12 15.18
N ALA A 24 -4.13 -31.14 14.53
CA ALA A 24 -4.50 -32.45 15.07
C ALA A 24 -5.75 -33.03 14.37
N ALA A 25 -5.53 -33.95 13.44
CA ALA A 25 -6.37 -35.12 13.26
C ALA A 25 -5.47 -36.24 12.72
N GLY A 26 -4.95 -37.07 13.62
CA GLY A 26 -4.17 -38.25 13.29
C GLY A 26 -5.08 -39.45 13.06
N LEU A 27 -4.95 -40.10 11.91
CA LEU A 27 -5.21 -41.53 11.71
C LEU A 27 -4.00 -42.11 10.97
N PRO A 28 -3.37 -43.20 11.45
CA PRO A 28 -2.25 -43.80 10.75
C PRO A 28 -2.78 -44.73 9.66
N VAL A 29 -2.67 -44.31 8.40
CA VAL A 29 -2.80 -45.23 7.25
C VAL A 29 -1.38 -45.50 6.75
N ALA A 30 -0.92 -46.74 6.95
CA ALA A 30 0.34 -47.22 6.38
C ALA A 30 0.18 -47.31 4.85
N LEU A 31 0.94 -46.50 4.11
CA LEU A 31 1.07 -46.57 2.66
C LEU A 31 2.50 -47.04 2.31
N PRO A 32 2.65 -47.94 1.32
CA PRO A 32 3.92 -48.56 1.00
C PRO A 32 4.89 -47.55 0.37
N ALA A 33 6.16 -47.64 0.75
CA ALA A 33 7.25 -46.87 0.16
C ALA A 33 7.50 -47.34 -1.29
N ALA A 34 6.78 -46.74 -2.24
CA ALA A 34 7.20 -46.71 -3.64
C ALA A 34 8.10 -45.49 -3.83
N GLY A 35 9.35 -45.72 -4.24
CA GLY A 35 10.31 -44.66 -4.54
C GLY A 35 9.84 -43.81 -5.71
N ALA A 36 9.07 -42.76 -5.42
CA ALA A 36 8.91 -41.65 -6.32
C ALA A 36 10.18 -40.80 -6.18
N THR A 37 11.03 -40.84 -7.20
CA THR A 37 11.99 -39.77 -7.43
C THR A 37 11.19 -38.49 -7.60
N VAL A 38 11.05 -37.72 -6.52
CA VAL A 38 10.63 -36.32 -6.60
C VAL A 38 11.71 -35.65 -7.43
N SER A 39 11.39 -35.39 -8.70
CA SER A 39 12.14 -34.44 -9.51
C SER A 39 12.18 -33.15 -8.69
N ARG A 40 13.35 -32.84 -8.13
CA ARG A 40 13.65 -31.53 -7.57
C ARG A 40 13.15 -30.50 -8.61
N PRO A 41 12.30 -29.53 -8.24
CA PRO A 41 11.98 -28.46 -9.18
C PRO A 41 13.31 -27.91 -9.68
N GLU A 42 13.49 -27.91 -11.00
CA GLU A 42 14.53 -27.12 -11.65
C GLU A 42 14.48 -25.72 -11.02
N ASP A 43 15.67 -25.17 -10.75
CA ASP A 43 15.90 -23.98 -9.94
C ASP A 43 14.72 -23.00 -9.99
N MET A 44 14.16 -22.61 -8.84
CA MET A 44 13.18 -21.52 -8.77
C MET A 44 13.71 -20.36 -9.62
N THR A 45 13.15 -20.17 -10.80
CA THR A 45 13.51 -19.05 -11.63
C THR A 45 12.95 -17.83 -10.91
N VAL A 46 13.82 -16.87 -10.67
CA VAL A 46 13.50 -15.65 -9.94
C VAL A 46 13.47 -14.53 -10.97
N SER A 47 12.41 -13.73 -10.98
CA SER A 47 12.29 -12.53 -11.83
C SER A 47 12.06 -12.75 -13.35
N GLY A 48 10.97 -13.43 -13.72
CA GLY A 48 10.58 -13.59 -15.13
C GLY A 48 9.71 -12.45 -15.71
N LYS A 49 9.09 -11.60 -14.88
CA LYS A 49 8.10 -10.60 -15.36
C LYS A 49 8.75 -9.52 -16.24
N LEU A 50 8.00 -8.98 -17.21
CA LEU A 50 8.47 -7.89 -18.06
C LEU A 50 8.71 -6.62 -17.24
N ILE A 51 9.80 -5.90 -17.55
CA ILE A 51 10.14 -4.63 -16.90
C ILE A 51 8.96 -3.67 -16.99
N ALA A 52 8.72 -2.89 -15.94
CA ALA A 52 7.62 -1.94 -15.76
C ALA A 52 6.21 -2.54 -15.64
N THR A 53 6.01 -3.83 -15.90
CA THR A 53 4.66 -4.44 -15.87
C THR A 53 4.19 -4.90 -14.49
N GLY A 54 5.10 -4.96 -13.50
CA GLY A 54 4.77 -5.23 -12.10
C GLY A 54 4.29 -3.99 -11.32
N GLY A 55 4.31 -2.81 -11.95
CA GLY A 55 4.14 -1.54 -11.26
C GLY A 55 5.33 -1.18 -10.36
N VAL A 56 5.18 -0.05 -9.67
CA VAL A 56 5.99 0.29 -8.50
C VAL A 56 5.23 -0.08 -7.22
N THR A 57 5.79 0.23 -6.06
CA THR A 57 5.13 -0.02 -4.78
C THR A 57 4.51 1.27 -4.26
N GLN A 58 3.19 1.26 -4.05
CA GLN A 58 2.47 2.41 -3.50
C GLN A 58 2.93 2.70 -2.07
N VAL A 59 2.66 3.90 -1.55
CA VAL A 59 3.02 4.28 -0.15
C VAL A 59 2.55 3.28 0.91
N GLU A 60 1.36 2.70 0.75
CA GLU A 60 0.78 1.72 1.67
C GLU A 60 1.20 0.26 1.38
N GLY A 61 2.18 0.05 0.49
CA GLY A 61 2.86 -1.23 0.26
C GLY A 61 2.27 -2.19 -0.77
N ALA A 62 1.11 -1.89 -1.37
CA ALA A 62 0.60 -2.69 -2.49
C ALA A 62 1.26 -2.30 -3.82
N ALA A 63 1.38 -3.24 -4.75
CA ALA A 63 1.89 -2.95 -6.09
C ALA A 63 0.89 -2.08 -6.90
N GLY A 64 1.40 -1.10 -7.62
CA GLY A 64 0.62 -0.13 -8.38
C GLY A 64 1.44 1.05 -8.88
N GLY A 65 0.88 2.25 -8.80
CA GLY A 65 1.62 3.49 -8.91
C GLY A 65 2.29 3.86 -7.58
N GLY A 66 2.62 5.13 -7.40
CA GLY A 66 3.07 5.67 -6.12
C GLY A 66 1.93 5.91 -5.14
N LEU A 67 0.75 6.30 -5.64
CA LEU A 67 -0.42 6.67 -4.82
C LEU A 67 -1.55 5.62 -4.81
N THR A 68 -1.73 4.90 -5.91
CA THR A 68 -2.90 4.04 -6.14
C THR A 68 -2.51 2.58 -6.39
N PRO A 69 -3.28 1.60 -5.88
CA PRO A 69 -3.02 0.20 -6.19
C PRO A 69 -3.52 -0.10 -7.59
N TRP A 70 -2.77 -0.93 -8.30
CA TRP A 70 -3.19 -1.48 -9.58
C TRP A 70 -3.53 -2.96 -9.42
N ALA A 71 -4.18 -3.54 -10.43
CA ALA A 71 -4.56 -4.94 -10.43
C ALA A 71 -3.36 -5.90 -10.58
N VAL A 72 -2.16 -5.37 -10.88
CA VAL A 72 -0.90 -6.13 -11.04
C VAL A 72 -0.45 -6.74 -9.71
N ILE A 73 0.24 -7.87 -9.78
CA ILE A 73 0.90 -8.52 -8.63
C ILE A 73 2.38 -8.15 -8.65
N GLY A 74 2.88 -7.58 -7.54
CA GLY A 74 4.27 -7.18 -7.37
C GLY A 74 5.22 -8.36 -7.18
N GLY A 75 6.49 -8.06 -6.93
CA GLY A 75 7.52 -9.06 -6.61
C GLY A 75 8.34 -9.53 -7.81
N GLY A 76 7.95 -9.23 -9.05
CA GLY A 76 8.74 -9.60 -10.25
C GLY A 76 8.60 -11.05 -10.72
N GLY A 77 7.94 -11.91 -9.95
CA GLY A 77 7.64 -13.29 -10.32
C GLY A 77 6.55 -13.41 -11.41
N THR A 78 6.68 -14.44 -12.25
CA THR A 78 5.66 -14.89 -13.21
C THR A 78 4.71 -15.94 -12.60
N ARG A 79 3.88 -16.60 -13.41
CA ARG A 79 2.86 -17.56 -12.95
C ARG A 79 3.45 -18.82 -12.30
N GLU A 80 4.71 -19.12 -12.57
CA GLU A 80 5.43 -20.28 -12.04
C GLU A 80 6.39 -19.90 -10.90
N GLU A 81 6.49 -18.61 -10.60
CA GLU A 81 7.53 -18.06 -9.74
C GLU A 81 6.93 -17.32 -8.55
N MET A 82 7.73 -17.26 -7.49
CA MET A 82 7.53 -16.31 -6.41
C MET A 82 8.52 -15.17 -6.59
N GLY A 83 8.14 -13.99 -6.13
CA GLY A 83 9.03 -12.86 -6.13
C GLY A 83 8.78 -11.94 -4.95
N ALA A 84 9.77 -11.17 -4.57
CA ALA A 84 9.67 -10.26 -3.44
C ALA A 84 10.18 -8.87 -3.80
N THR A 85 9.66 -7.86 -3.13
CA THR A 85 10.12 -6.47 -3.32
C THR A 85 10.13 -5.78 -1.97
N ALA A 86 11.18 -5.04 -1.69
CA ALA A 86 11.25 -4.08 -0.59
C ALA A 86 11.29 -2.67 -1.18
N PHE A 87 10.73 -1.71 -0.46
CA PHE A 87 10.70 -0.32 -0.91
C PHE A 87 10.96 0.65 0.23
N PHE A 88 11.41 1.84 -0.16
CA PHE A 88 11.50 3.02 0.67
C PHE A 88 11.04 4.23 -0.12
N THR A 89 10.17 5.03 0.48
CA THR A 89 9.60 6.23 -0.10
C THR A 89 9.74 7.39 0.86
N ALA A 90 10.24 8.52 0.37
CA ALA A 90 10.29 9.79 1.07
C ALA A 90 9.34 10.78 0.41
N VAL A 91 8.41 11.32 1.18
CA VAL A 91 7.53 12.42 0.78
C VAL A 91 7.90 13.64 1.61
N ARG A 92 8.15 14.77 0.95
CA ARG A 92 8.57 16.02 1.59
C ARG A 92 7.68 17.16 1.13
N THR A 93 7.01 17.80 2.07
CA THR A 93 6.23 19.03 1.85
C THR A 93 6.90 20.20 2.54
N HIS A 94 6.30 21.39 2.47
CA HIS A 94 6.74 22.54 3.27
C HIS A 94 6.56 22.30 4.77
N ASP A 95 5.43 21.68 5.14
CA ASP A 95 4.95 21.66 6.52
C ASP A 95 5.06 20.29 7.22
N TYR A 96 5.29 19.23 6.44
CA TYR A 96 5.27 17.84 6.87
C TYR A 96 6.30 16.98 6.13
N GLY A 97 6.78 15.94 6.80
CA GLY A 97 7.56 14.88 6.19
C GLY A 97 6.92 13.52 6.40
N MET A 98 6.95 12.66 5.38
CA MET A 98 6.57 11.26 5.54
C MET A 98 7.64 10.35 4.96
N ASN A 99 7.93 9.27 5.67
CA ASN A 99 8.71 8.16 5.14
C ASN A 99 7.86 6.90 5.19
N ALA A 100 7.76 6.20 4.07
CA ALA A 100 7.10 4.90 3.99
C ALA A 100 8.15 3.85 3.64
N TYR A 101 8.10 2.70 4.27
CA TYR A 101 8.93 1.56 3.89
C TYR A 101 8.19 0.27 4.15
N GLY A 102 8.57 -0.77 3.42
CA GLY A 102 7.88 -2.04 3.52
C GLY A 102 8.42 -3.07 2.57
N ALA A 103 7.70 -4.18 2.52
CA ALA A 103 7.97 -5.24 1.59
C ALA A 103 6.67 -5.94 1.18
N LEU A 104 6.72 -6.58 0.02
CA LEU A 104 5.67 -7.43 -0.49
C LEU A 104 6.26 -8.73 -1.06
N ILE A 105 5.44 -9.77 -1.08
CA ILE A 105 5.73 -11.04 -1.74
C ILE A 105 4.59 -11.33 -2.70
N GLY A 106 4.93 -11.55 -3.97
CA GLY A 106 4.05 -12.06 -5.00
C GLY A 106 4.18 -13.58 -5.14
N LEU A 107 3.04 -14.26 -5.13
CA LEU A 107 2.93 -15.71 -5.23
C LEU A 107 2.25 -16.06 -6.55
N TRP A 108 3.01 -16.65 -7.48
CA TRP A 108 2.53 -17.20 -8.75
C TRP A 108 1.72 -16.21 -9.60
N ASP A 109 2.07 -14.93 -9.53
CA ASP A 109 1.34 -13.85 -10.19
C ASP A 109 -0.18 -13.89 -9.88
N ARG A 110 -0.56 -14.38 -8.69
CA ARG A 110 -1.97 -14.57 -8.29
C ARG A 110 -2.30 -13.90 -6.96
N VAL A 111 -1.42 -14.01 -5.97
CA VAL A 111 -1.62 -13.46 -4.63
C VAL A 111 -0.44 -12.57 -4.27
N GLU A 112 -0.72 -11.42 -3.68
CA GLU A 112 0.26 -10.50 -3.11
C GLU A 112 -0.02 -10.37 -1.62
N LEU A 113 1.04 -10.50 -0.81
CA LEU A 113 1.03 -10.18 0.61
C LEU A 113 1.98 -9.00 0.83
N SER A 114 1.55 -7.98 1.55
CA SER A 114 2.36 -6.79 1.80
C SER A 114 2.34 -6.34 3.25
N VAL A 115 3.42 -5.68 3.65
CA VAL A 115 3.52 -4.93 4.89
C VAL A 115 4.22 -3.60 4.61
N ALA A 116 3.68 -2.52 5.16
CA ALA A 116 4.29 -1.20 5.08
C ALA A 116 4.15 -0.48 6.41
N GLN A 117 5.02 0.49 6.64
CA GLN A 117 4.91 1.43 7.75
C GLN A 117 5.16 2.83 7.24
N ASP A 118 4.17 3.70 7.45
CA ASP A 118 4.28 5.12 7.22
C ASP A 118 4.67 5.80 8.53
N ARG A 119 5.72 6.60 8.51
CA ARG A 119 6.11 7.50 9.60
C ARG A 119 5.86 8.92 9.16
N PHE A 120 4.86 9.55 9.77
CA PHE A 120 4.49 10.95 9.49
C PHE A 120 5.07 11.86 10.57
N ASP A 121 5.81 12.86 10.16
CA ASP A 121 6.42 13.88 11.00
C ASP A 121 5.70 15.22 10.77
N THR A 122 5.06 15.70 11.83
CA THR A 122 4.29 16.96 11.84
C THR A 122 5.16 18.22 11.82
N GLN A 123 6.49 18.07 11.92
CA GLN A 123 7.49 19.13 11.94
C GLN A 123 7.10 20.28 12.89
N ALA A 124 7.31 21.54 12.47
CA ALA A 124 6.98 22.72 13.28
C ALA A 124 5.47 22.91 13.50
N ILE A 125 4.62 22.27 12.68
CA ILE A 125 3.17 22.34 12.86
C ILE A 125 2.70 21.50 14.04
N GLY A 126 3.46 20.45 14.41
CA GLY A 126 3.19 19.68 15.63
C GLY A 126 3.10 20.57 16.87
N GLY A 127 3.98 21.57 17.00
CA GLY A 127 3.91 22.58 18.07
C GLY A 127 2.65 23.44 17.98
N ALA A 128 2.29 23.92 16.78
CA ALA A 128 1.09 24.72 16.56
C ALA A 128 -0.22 23.97 16.85
N LEU A 129 -0.21 22.64 16.69
CA LEU A 129 -1.35 21.75 16.98
C LEU A 129 -1.35 21.22 18.43
N GLY A 130 -0.42 21.68 19.29
CA GLY A 130 -0.31 21.24 20.68
C GLY A 130 0.24 19.82 20.87
N LEU A 131 0.86 19.25 19.83
CA LEU A 131 1.47 17.91 19.83
C LEU A 131 2.97 17.94 20.18
N GLY A 132 3.59 19.12 20.11
CA GLY A 132 5.02 19.32 20.23
C GLY A 132 5.72 19.31 18.87
N ASP A 133 6.83 20.04 18.77
CA ASP A 133 7.61 20.11 17.53
C ASP A 133 8.21 18.75 17.16
N GLY A 134 8.14 18.40 15.87
CA GLY A 134 8.66 17.13 15.37
C GLY A 134 7.89 15.91 15.87
N TYR A 135 6.61 16.09 16.26
CA TYR A 135 5.79 14.97 16.68
C TYR A 135 5.60 14.01 15.51
N ALA A 136 6.06 12.77 15.71
CA ALA A 136 5.96 11.71 14.74
C ALA A 136 5.09 10.56 15.25
N PHE A 137 4.24 10.07 14.37
CA PHE A 137 3.43 8.88 14.60
C PHE A 137 3.55 7.93 13.42
N THR A 138 3.20 6.68 13.66
CA THR A 138 3.34 5.62 12.68
C THR A 138 2.00 4.96 12.37
N ASN A 139 1.81 4.62 11.11
CA ASN A 139 0.68 3.82 10.63
C ASN A 139 1.26 2.55 10.00
N THR A 140 0.94 1.40 10.57
CA THR A 140 1.36 0.11 10.03
C THR A 140 0.25 -0.44 9.16
N ILE A 141 0.58 -0.83 7.93
CA ILE A 141 -0.35 -1.41 6.95
C ILE A 141 0.03 -2.86 6.69
N ALA A 142 -0.93 -3.77 6.75
CA ALA A 142 -0.81 -5.14 6.29
C ALA A 142 -1.83 -5.40 5.18
N GLY A 143 -1.37 -5.87 4.03
CA GLY A 143 -2.18 -6.00 2.82
C GLY A 143 -2.23 -7.42 2.28
N VAL A 144 -3.36 -7.74 1.66
CA VAL A 144 -3.53 -8.89 0.76
C VAL A 144 -4.19 -8.41 -0.53
N LYS A 145 -3.72 -8.89 -1.67
CA LYS A 145 -4.35 -8.65 -2.97
C LYS A 145 -4.35 -9.92 -3.79
N VAL A 146 -5.46 -10.21 -4.45
CA VAL A 146 -5.65 -11.42 -5.25
C VAL A 146 -6.07 -10.99 -6.64
N ARG A 147 -5.28 -11.37 -7.65
CA ARG A 147 -5.71 -11.28 -9.04
C ARG A 147 -6.83 -12.28 -9.26
N VAL A 148 -8.02 -11.83 -9.63
CA VAL A 148 -9.19 -12.70 -9.79
C VAL A 148 -9.37 -13.13 -11.24
N ALA A 149 -9.07 -12.26 -12.20
CA ALA A 149 -9.27 -12.51 -13.63
C ALA A 149 -8.34 -11.65 -14.50
N GLY A 150 -8.23 -12.02 -15.77
CA GLY A 150 -7.54 -11.25 -16.80
C GLY A 150 -6.01 -11.24 -16.67
N ASP A 151 -5.41 -10.59 -17.66
CA ASP A 151 -3.98 -10.39 -17.77
C ASP A 151 -3.74 -8.99 -18.36
N ALA A 152 -3.02 -8.15 -17.62
CA ALA A 152 -2.89 -6.73 -17.96
C ALA A 152 -2.05 -6.54 -19.24
N VAL A 153 -1.14 -7.48 -19.51
CA VAL A 153 -0.08 -7.33 -20.52
C VAL A 153 -0.30 -8.28 -21.69
N TYR A 154 -0.60 -9.55 -21.44
CA TYR A 154 -0.55 -10.58 -22.47
C TYR A 154 -1.87 -10.74 -23.25
N ALA A 155 -3.02 -10.40 -22.66
CA ALA A 155 -4.33 -10.55 -23.29
C ALA A 155 -4.66 -9.36 -24.23
N GLN A 156 -3.83 -9.11 -25.25
CA GLN A 156 -4.01 -7.97 -26.18
C GLN A 156 -5.16 -8.14 -27.18
N ASP A 157 -5.60 -9.37 -27.41
CA ASP A 157 -6.75 -9.75 -28.23
C ASP A 157 -8.10 -9.56 -27.50
N SER A 158 -8.08 -9.22 -26.22
CA SER A 158 -9.25 -9.04 -25.37
C SER A 158 -9.27 -7.66 -24.70
N TRP A 159 -10.47 -7.08 -24.61
CA TRP A 159 -10.71 -5.86 -23.84
C TRP A 159 -10.74 -6.07 -22.33
N LEU A 160 -10.79 -7.32 -21.86
CA LEU A 160 -10.81 -7.62 -20.43
C LEU A 160 -9.51 -7.11 -19.77
N PRO A 161 -9.58 -6.17 -18.82
CA PRO A 161 -8.43 -5.80 -18.01
C PRO A 161 -8.08 -6.91 -17.01
N GLN A 162 -6.89 -6.83 -16.44
CA GLN A 162 -6.61 -7.57 -15.23
C GLN A 162 -7.44 -7.03 -14.09
N LEU A 163 -8.09 -7.92 -13.34
CA LEU A 163 -8.92 -7.60 -12.21
C LEU A 163 -8.29 -8.16 -10.94
N ALA A 164 -8.24 -7.36 -9.88
CA ALA A 164 -7.80 -7.79 -8.56
C ALA A 164 -8.72 -7.27 -7.46
N LEU A 165 -8.83 -8.03 -6.38
CA LEU A 165 -9.46 -7.62 -5.13
C LEU A 165 -8.38 -7.55 -4.06
N GLY A 166 -8.44 -6.53 -3.21
CA GLY A 166 -7.51 -6.42 -2.10
C GLY A 166 -8.14 -5.90 -0.82
N ALA A 167 -7.44 -6.15 0.28
CA ALA A 167 -7.77 -5.66 1.60
C ALA A 167 -6.50 -5.14 2.27
N GLN A 168 -6.60 -4.05 3.02
CA GLN A 168 -5.52 -3.47 3.80
C GLN A 168 -6.01 -3.20 5.22
N TYR A 169 -5.45 -3.91 6.20
CA TYR A 169 -5.59 -3.56 7.60
C TYR A 169 -4.56 -2.48 7.94
N LYS A 170 -4.98 -1.42 8.63
CA LYS A 170 -4.07 -0.37 9.07
C LYS A 170 -4.27 -0.04 10.54
N SER A 171 -3.16 0.28 11.19
CA SER A 171 -3.10 0.52 12.63
C SER A 171 -2.19 1.70 12.95
N ASN A 172 -2.79 2.72 13.57
CA ASN A 172 -2.09 3.92 14.02
C ASN A 172 -1.59 3.75 15.46
N ASP A 173 -0.29 3.99 15.69
CA ASP A 173 0.32 3.84 17.01
C ASP A 173 -0.13 4.88 18.05
N ARG A 174 -0.86 5.92 17.61
CA ARG A 174 -1.46 6.98 18.43
C ARG A 174 -2.99 6.95 18.41
N GLY A 175 -3.59 5.77 18.59
CA GLY A 175 -5.04 5.59 18.65
C GLY A 175 -5.81 6.53 19.60
N SER A 176 -5.24 6.89 20.76
CA SER A 176 -5.86 7.87 21.68
C SER A 176 -5.84 9.30 21.15
N LEU A 177 -4.75 9.68 20.45
CA LEU A 177 -4.62 11.01 19.85
C LEU A 177 -5.62 11.20 18.72
N VAL A 178 -5.68 10.25 17.78
CA VAL A 178 -6.62 10.36 16.64
C VAL A 178 -8.08 10.36 17.10
N LYS A 179 -8.40 9.65 18.19
CA LYS A 179 -9.72 9.74 18.83
C LYS A 179 -9.99 11.10 19.45
N ALA A 180 -8.99 11.72 20.09
CA ALA A 180 -9.11 13.09 20.60
C ALA A 180 -9.29 14.11 19.46
N LEU A 181 -8.78 13.83 18.26
CA LEU A 181 -8.99 14.63 17.06
C LEU A 181 -10.38 14.43 16.42
N GLY A 182 -11.17 13.45 16.87
CA GLY A 182 -12.53 13.19 16.40
C GLY A 182 -12.73 11.86 15.66
N ALA A 183 -11.68 11.07 15.44
CA ALA A 183 -11.81 9.75 14.83
C ALA A 183 -12.51 8.76 15.77
N ARG A 184 -13.14 7.73 15.22
CA ARG A 184 -13.80 6.66 16.00
C ARG A 184 -12.83 5.56 16.41
N SER A 185 -11.85 5.28 15.56
CA SER A 185 -10.85 4.22 15.77
C SER A 185 -9.46 4.67 15.31
N GLY A 186 -8.42 4.09 15.92
CA GLY A 186 -7.04 4.19 15.42
C GLY A 186 -6.70 3.10 14.40
N ASP A 187 -7.59 2.13 14.23
CA ASP A 187 -7.40 0.97 13.37
C ASP A 187 -8.60 0.76 12.47
N GLY A 188 -8.38 0.20 11.28
CA GLY A 188 -9.44 -0.05 10.33
C GLY A 188 -8.99 -0.88 9.13
N VAL A 189 -9.95 -1.21 8.28
CA VAL A 189 -9.73 -2.03 7.09
C VAL A 189 -10.23 -1.26 5.88
N ASP A 190 -9.44 -1.26 4.82
CA ASP A 190 -9.87 -0.84 3.50
C ASP A 190 -10.07 -2.08 2.62
N LEU A 191 -11.12 -2.08 1.81
CA LEU A 191 -11.35 -3.08 0.77
C LEU A 191 -11.31 -2.38 -0.58
N TYR A 192 -10.69 -2.99 -1.59
CA TYR A 192 -10.63 -2.38 -2.92
C TYR A 192 -10.72 -3.40 -4.04
N ALA A 193 -11.17 -2.92 -5.19
CA ALA A 193 -11.16 -3.63 -6.46
C ALA A 193 -10.47 -2.78 -7.51
N SER A 194 -9.52 -3.38 -8.24
CA SER A 194 -8.71 -2.69 -9.24
C SER A 194 -8.85 -3.36 -10.60
N ALA A 195 -8.84 -2.54 -11.65
CA ALA A 195 -8.81 -2.96 -13.04
C ALA A 195 -7.64 -2.27 -13.76
N THR A 196 -6.74 -3.04 -14.37
CA THR A 196 -5.56 -2.50 -15.05
C THR A 196 -5.40 -3.12 -16.44
N LYS A 197 -5.11 -2.28 -17.44
CA LYS A 197 -4.82 -2.70 -18.81
C LYS A 197 -3.59 -1.99 -19.34
N VAL A 198 -2.70 -2.74 -19.98
CA VAL A 198 -1.63 -2.20 -20.82
C VAL A 198 -2.06 -2.34 -22.28
N LEU A 199 -2.16 -1.21 -22.95
CA LEU A 199 -2.45 -1.06 -24.37
C LEU A 199 -1.10 -0.94 -25.10
N LEU A 200 -0.55 -2.08 -25.56
CA LEU A 200 0.82 -2.13 -26.08
C LEU A 200 1.00 -1.31 -27.35
N ALA A 201 -0.02 -1.23 -28.21
CA ALA A 201 0.03 -0.45 -29.45
C ALA A 201 0.13 1.07 -29.19
N GLN A 202 -0.29 1.52 -28.01
CA GLN A 202 -0.28 2.92 -27.59
C GLN A 202 0.80 3.20 -26.55
N SER A 203 1.57 2.18 -26.12
CA SER A 203 2.49 2.29 -24.99
C SER A 203 1.82 2.90 -23.74
N LEU A 204 0.57 2.55 -23.49
CA LEU A 204 -0.27 3.19 -22.47
C LEU A 204 -0.77 2.18 -21.45
N LEU A 205 -0.56 2.47 -20.17
CA LEU A 205 -1.17 1.76 -19.05
C LEU A 205 -2.32 2.61 -18.51
N LEU A 206 -3.46 1.97 -18.31
CA LEU A 206 -4.63 2.55 -17.63
C LEU A 206 -4.99 1.69 -16.44
N SER A 207 -5.24 2.33 -15.30
CA SER A 207 -5.69 1.68 -14.07
C SER A 207 -6.82 2.46 -13.43
N GLY A 208 -7.79 1.74 -12.88
CA GLY A 208 -8.87 2.30 -12.08
C GLY A 208 -9.12 1.42 -10.86
N THR A 209 -9.38 2.04 -9.71
CA THR A 209 -9.64 1.36 -8.45
C THR A 209 -10.85 1.99 -7.77
N VAL A 210 -11.70 1.15 -7.18
CA VAL A 210 -12.72 1.57 -6.22
C VAL A 210 -12.32 1.05 -4.85
N ARG A 211 -12.24 1.95 -3.87
CA ARG A 211 -11.87 1.62 -2.49
C ARG A 211 -13.02 1.92 -1.55
N LEU A 212 -13.44 0.94 -0.77
CA LEU A 212 -14.30 1.12 0.40
C LEU A 212 -13.40 1.41 1.59
N THR A 213 -13.51 2.60 2.17
CA THR A 213 -12.68 3.02 3.30
C THR A 213 -13.45 3.88 4.31
N LYS A 214 -12.97 3.86 5.56
CA LYS A 214 -13.31 4.84 6.60
C LYS A 214 -12.12 5.72 6.97
N ALA A 215 -10.99 5.54 6.30
CA ALA A 215 -9.71 6.08 6.70
C ALA A 215 -9.62 7.58 6.42
N ASN A 216 -9.11 8.34 7.38
CA ASN A 216 -8.77 9.75 7.19
C ASN A 216 -7.27 9.85 6.92
N GLN A 217 -6.88 10.56 5.84
CA GLN A 217 -5.49 10.67 5.36
C GLN A 217 -4.81 9.30 5.29
N THR A 218 -5.41 8.38 4.53
CA THR A 218 -4.96 6.98 4.38
C THR A 218 -4.83 6.17 5.68
N GLY A 219 -5.38 6.65 6.81
CA GLY A 219 -5.33 6.02 8.13
C GLY A 219 -4.37 6.72 9.10
N LEU A 220 -3.61 7.71 8.61
CA LEU A 220 -2.73 8.55 9.43
C LEU A 220 -3.50 9.31 10.51
N LEU A 221 -4.76 9.67 10.25
CA LEU A 221 -5.61 10.37 11.22
C LEU A 221 -6.74 9.48 11.77
N GLY A 222 -6.54 8.16 11.73
CA GLY A 222 -7.53 7.19 12.19
C GLY A 222 -8.71 7.03 11.24
N PHE A 223 -9.80 6.45 11.76
CA PHE A 223 -10.94 5.97 10.98
C PHE A 223 -12.26 6.53 11.51
N GLY A 224 -13.16 6.87 10.59
CA GLY A 224 -14.46 7.48 10.86
C GLY A 224 -14.35 8.92 11.34
N GLY A 225 -15.45 9.46 11.83
CA GLY A 225 -15.55 10.84 12.33
C GLY A 225 -17.00 11.21 12.55
N ALA A 226 -17.51 12.14 11.73
CA ALA A 226 -18.91 12.57 11.76
C ALA A 226 -19.87 11.40 11.53
N ASP A 227 -19.44 10.45 10.71
CA ASP A 227 -20.04 9.14 10.51
C ASP A 227 -18.97 8.04 10.69
N ASP A 228 -19.40 6.78 10.78
CA ASP A 228 -18.51 5.61 10.81
C ASP A 228 -18.85 4.65 9.67
N ASP A 229 -19.36 5.16 8.56
CA ASP A 229 -19.76 4.34 7.41
C ASP A 229 -18.60 4.19 6.42
N TYR A 230 -18.66 3.14 5.59
CA TYR A 230 -17.72 2.97 4.49
C TYR A 230 -18.09 3.89 3.33
N HIS A 231 -17.11 4.66 2.85
CA HIS A 231 -17.22 5.51 1.67
C HIS A 231 -16.56 4.83 0.48
N ALA A 232 -17.21 4.89 -0.68
CA ALA A 232 -16.68 4.37 -1.94
C ALA A 232 -15.90 5.48 -2.65
N GLU A 233 -14.58 5.37 -2.62
CA GLU A 233 -13.64 6.32 -3.17
C GLU A 233 -13.08 5.81 -4.50
N LEU A 234 -12.90 6.72 -5.46
CA LEU A 234 -12.35 6.42 -6.77
C LEU A 234 -10.86 6.77 -6.84
N GLU A 235 -10.08 5.88 -7.43
CA GLU A 235 -8.67 6.11 -7.73
C GLU A 235 -8.38 5.75 -9.20
N GLY A 236 -7.42 6.42 -9.81
CA GLY A 236 -7.08 6.20 -11.21
C GLY A 236 -5.64 6.56 -11.55
N SER A 237 -5.11 5.90 -12.58
CA SER A 237 -3.78 6.18 -13.12
C SER A 237 -3.75 6.03 -14.63
N ALA A 238 -2.95 6.88 -15.27
CA ALA A 238 -2.57 6.73 -16.66
C ALA A 238 -1.05 6.89 -16.78
N ALA A 239 -0.37 5.97 -17.47
CA ALA A 239 1.07 5.99 -17.60
C ALA A 239 1.53 5.62 -19.01
N LEU A 240 2.43 6.41 -19.57
CA LEU A 240 3.11 6.17 -20.84
C LEU A 240 4.40 5.39 -20.61
N LEU A 241 4.54 4.28 -21.33
CA LEU A 241 5.76 3.49 -21.44
C LEU A 241 6.68 4.15 -22.47
N LEU A 242 7.45 5.14 -22.04
CA LEU A 242 8.29 5.97 -22.92
C LEU A 242 9.40 5.15 -23.60
N ASP A 243 10.00 4.22 -22.85
CA ASP A 243 10.92 3.21 -23.35
C ASP A 243 10.87 1.98 -22.42
N ARG A 244 11.66 0.93 -22.69
CA ARG A 244 11.71 -0.33 -21.92
C ARG A 244 12.00 -0.15 -20.43
N ASN A 245 12.59 0.97 -20.03
CA ASN A 245 13.02 1.26 -18.66
C ASN A 245 12.51 2.60 -18.13
N LEU A 246 11.65 3.32 -18.87
CA LEU A 246 11.21 4.66 -18.48
C LEU A 246 9.71 4.80 -18.66
N VAL A 247 9.03 5.20 -17.59
CA VAL A 247 7.58 5.38 -17.53
C VAL A 247 7.30 6.78 -16.99
N ALA A 248 6.30 7.46 -17.55
CA ALA A 248 5.80 8.71 -17.01
C ALA A 248 4.27 8.65 -16.91
N GLY A 249 3.68 9.20 -15.86
CA GLY A 249 2.25 9.09 -15.65
C GLY A 249 1.69 10.10 -14.67
N VAL A 250 0.39 9.95 -14.44
CA VAL A 250 -0.39 10.74 -13.49
C VAL A 250 -1.29 9.81 -12.68
N GLU A 251 -1.51 10.17 -11.43
CA GLU A 251 -2.44 9.48 -10.53
C GLU A 251 -3.44 10.44 -9.89
N TYR A 252 -4.60 9.90 -9.56
CA TYR A 252 -5.64 10.58 -8.79
C TYR A 252 -6.20 9.62 -7.74
N ARG A 253 -6.42 10.12 -6.53
CA ARG A 253 -6.97 9.37 -5.41
C ARG A 253 -7.97 10.22 -4.64
N MET A 254 -9.23 9.83 -4.73
CA MET A 254 -10.32 10.42 -3.96
C MET A 254 -10.25 9.97 -2.50
N LYS A 255 -10.68 10.84 -1.58
CA LYS A 255 -10.67 10.54 -0.14
C LYS A 255 -11.93 11.05 0.57
N PRO A 256 -12.36 10.36 1.64
CA PRO A 256 -13.50 10.81 2.40
C PRO A 256 -13.13 12.03 3.25
N ASN A 257 -14.12 12.87 3.53
CA ASN A 257 -13.96 14.04 4.41
C ASN A 257 -14.86 13.90 5.65
N THR A 258 -14.60 12.91 6.49
CA THR A 258 -15.43 12.62 7.69
C THR A 258 -14.87 13.29 8.95
N LEU A 259 -13.54 13.37 9.10
CA LEU A 259 -12.91 13.87 10.31
C LEU A 259 -13.10 15.38 10.52
N ALA A 260 -12.90 16.21 9.48
CA ALA A 260 -13.10 17.65 9.60
C ALA A 260 -14.55 18.04 9.92
N ARG A 261 -15.52 17.20 9.53
CA ARG A 261 -16.93 17.36 9.91
C ARG A 261 -17.18 17.02 11.39
N ALA A 262 -16.41 16.11 11.99
CA ALA A 262 -16.46 15.82 13.42
C ALA A 262 -15.68 16.84 14.27
N ASN A 263 -14.65 17.45 13.71
CA ASN A 263 -13.82 18.43 14.38
C ASN A 263 -13.62 19.67 13.50
N PRO A 264 -14.48 20.71 13.66
CA PRO A 264 -14.43 21.93 12.86
C PRO A 264 -13.12 22.72 12.98
N GLY A 265 -12.25 22.39 13.94
CA GLY A 265 -10.91 22.97 14.05
C GLY A 265 -9.91 22.40 13.05
N LEU A 266 -10.25 21.33 12.34
CA LEU A 266 -9.41 20.69 11.33
C LEU A 266 -9.80 21.14 9.93
N ALA A 267 -8.80 21.27 9.05
CA ALA A 267 -9.08 21.54 7.65
C ALA A 267 -9.75 20.34 6.96
N PRO A 268 -10.68 20.58 6.00
CA PRO A 268 -11.24 19.55 5.16
C PRO A 268 -10.16 18.72 4.46
N GLU A 269 -10.39 17.42 4.36
CA GLU A 269 -9.56 16.54 3.56
C GLU A 269 -9.85 16.74 2.07
N ASP A 270 -8.80 16.96 1.28
CA ASP A 270 -8.84 17.08 -0.17
C ASP A 270 -8.26 15.81 -0.82
N ASP A 271 -8.67 15.56 -2.07
CA ASP A 271 -8.15 14.48 -2.91
C ASP A 271 -6.66 14.67 -3.24
N TRP A 272 -6.00 13.56 -3.56
CA TRP A 272 -4.60 13.56 -3.98
C TRP A 272 -4.47 13.36 -5.47
N TYR A 273 -3.48 14.01 -6.06
CA TYR A 273 -3.08 13.76 -7.43
C TYR A 273 -1.58 14.00 -7.61
N ASP A 274 -0.98 13.33 -8.57
CA ASP A 274 0.43 13.51 -8.89
C ASP A 274 0.72 13.42 -10.38
N ALA A 275 1.95 13.82 -10.71
CA ALA A 275 2.62 13.44 -11.93
C ALA A 275 3.97 12.83 -11.57
N PHE A 276 4.28 11.68 -12.17
CA PHE A 276 5.45 10.88 -11.82
C PHE A 276 6.26 10.46 -13.05
N ILE A 277 7.54 10.17 -12.79
CA ILE A 277 8.45 9.46 -13.69
C ILE A 277 9.04 8.29 -12.91
N ALA A 278 9.03 7.10 -13.50
CA ALA A 278 9.67 5.91 -12.96
C ALA A 278 10.75 5.40 -13.93
N TRP A 279 11.95 5.18 -13.40
CA TRP A 279 13.09 4.63 -14.12
C TRP A 279 13.48 3.27 -13.56
N LEU A 280 13.57 2.27 -14.43
CA LEU A 280 13.78 0.87 -14.10
C LEU A 280 15.07 0.36 -14.77
N PRO A 281 16.25 0.63 -14.21
CA PRO A 281 17.53 0.25 -14.82
C PRO A 281 17.70 -1.27 -15.02
N GLY A 282 16.89 -2.08 -14.33
CA GLY A 282 16.83 -3.52 -14.51
C GLY A 282 15.50 -4.07 -13.99
N LYS A 283 15.36 -5.40 -13.99
CA LYS A 283 14.15 -6.07 -13.47
C LYS A 283 13.96 -5.91 -11.96
N ASN A 284 15.07 -5.70 -11.25
CA ASN A 284 15.17 -5.79 -9.80
C ASN A 284 15.22 -4.44 -9.09
N LEU A 285 15.20 -3.33 -9.84
CA LEU A 285 15.42 -2.00 -9.28
C LEU A 285 14.54 -0.98 -10.00
N ALA A 286 13.88 -0.12 -9.22
CA ALA A 286 13.08 0.97 -9.75
C ALA A 286 13.22 2.22 -8.88
N PHE A 287 13.31 3.37 -9.55
CA PHE A 287 13.34 4.69 -8.94
C PHE A 287 12.12 5.46 -9.44
N THR A 288 11.37 6.08 -8.52
CA THR A 288 10.20 6.89 -8.86
C THR A 288 10.36 8.28 -8.29
N LEU A 289 10.17 9.30 -9.12
CA LEU A 289 10.10 10.70 -8.73
C LEU A 289 8.72 11.22 -9.08
N ALA A 290 8.03 11.85 -8.14
CA ALA A 290 6.74 12.47 -8.41
C ALA A 290 6.60 13.85 -7.75
N TYR A 291 5.81 14.70 -8.39
CA TYR A 291 5.30 15.92 -7.79
C TYR A 291 3.84 15.70 -7.40
N VAL A 292 3.57 15.74 -6.10
CA VAL A 292 2.30 15.34 -5.52
C VAL A 292 1.58 16.55 -4.96
N ASN A 293 0.32 16.74 -5.30
CA ASN A 293 -0.56 17.64 -4.58
C ASN A 293 -1.33 16.82 -3.53
N LEU A 294 -1.03 17.07 -2.26
CA LEU A 294 -1.68 16.40 -1.13
C LEU A 294 -2.91 17.17 -0.62
N GLY A 295 -3.24 18.30 -1.26
CA GLY A 295 -4.27 19.22 -0.81
C GLY A 295 -4.07 19.63 0.64
N ARG A 296 -5.15 19.81 1.40
CA ARG A 296 -5.08 20.10 2.83
C ARG A 296 -4.90 18.81 3.64
N VAL A 297 -3.94 18.84 4.56
CA VAL A 297 -3.62 17.75 5.49
C VAL A 297 -3.61 18.32 6.90
N VAL A 298 -4.73 18.24 7.62
CA VAL A 298 -4.95 18.80 8.98
C VAL A 298 -4.94 20.33 9.03
N THR A 299 -4.09 21.00 8.26
CA THR A 299 -3.95 22.46 8.19
C THR A 299 -4.69 23.09 7.01
N PRO A 300 -5.06 24.37 7.11
CA PRO A 300 -5.78 25.08 6.06
C PRO A 300 -4.92 25.31 4.80
N THR A 301 -3.60 25.18 4.89
CA THR A 301 -2.66 25.35 3.78
C THR A 301 -2.64 24.10 2.89
N ARG A 302 -2.70 24.32 1.57
CA ARG A 302 -2.54 23.24 0.60
C ARG A 302 -1.07 22.83 0.50
N GLN A 303 -0.83 21.53 0.53
CA GLN A 303 0.49 20.93 0.56
C GLN A 303 0.82 20.36 -0.81
N ASN A 304 1.96 20.78 -1.35
CA ASN A 304 2.62 20.10 -2.45
C ASN A 304 3.83 19.36 -1.90
N ALA A 305 4.13 18.21 -2.49
CA ALA A 305 5.22 17.36 -2.05
C ALA A 305 6.09 16.91 -3.22
N VAL A 306 7.37 16.72 -2.91
CA VAL A 306 8.24 15.86 -3.72
C VAL A 306 8.18 14.46 -3.13
N TYR A 307 7.88 13.49 -3.98
CA TYR A 307 7.88 12.06 -3.68
C TYR A 307 9.09 11.43 -4.36
N LEU A 308 9.91 10.72 -3.60
CA LEU A 308 11.01 9.92 -4.10
C LEU A 308 10.89 8.51 -3.56
N SER A 309 10.86 7.51 -4.44
CA SER A 309 10.80 6.10 -4.06
C SER A 309 11.90 5.29 -4.71
N LEU A 310 12.39 4.32 -3.95
CA LEU A 310 13.31 3.29 -4.36
C LEU A 310 12.66 1.94 -4.04
N GLN A 311 12.59 1.05 -5.02
CA GLN A 311 12.21 -0.34 -4.79
C GLN A 311 13.27 -1.28 -5.35
N ALA A 312 13.53 -2.35 -4.60
CA ALA A 312 14.42 -3.42 -4.99
C ALA A 312 13.74 -4.77 -4.79
N GLY A 313 13.84 -5.67 -5.76
CA GLY A 313 13.18 -6.96 -5.71
C GLY A 313 13.97 -8.09 -6.37
N PHE A 314 13.49 -9.31 -6.21
CA PHE A 314 14.00 -10.50 -6.86
C PHE A 314 12.82 -11.35 -7.34
#